data_AF-A0A9E4IZ06-F1
#
_entry.id   AF-A0A9E4IZ06-F1
#
_cell.length_a   1.000
_cell.length_b   1.000
_cell.length_c   1.000
_cell.angle_alpha   90.00
_cell.angle_beta   90.00
_cell.angle_gamma   90.00
#
_symmetry.space_group_name_H-M   'P 1'
#
loop_
_entity.id
_entity.type
_entity.pdbx_description
1 polymer ?
#
loop_
_entity_poly.entity_id
_entity_poly.type
_entity_poly.pdbx_seq_one_letter_code
_entity_poly.pdbx_strand_id
1 'polypeptide(L)'
;MDVAEISRIAIGTLLGLAISTGFLLALFVGFLVIAGFTKHRSRSRGSAIVRNIAERLGTGATYLPPSAPRGPADQLRTPELVEQSDRNQ
;
A
#
# COMPACT_ATOMS: atom_id res chain seq x y z
N MET A 1 38.55 28.91 -24.50
CA MET A 1 37.11 28.69 -24.28
C MET A 1 36.48 30.02 -24.01
N ASP A 2 35.53 30.41 -24.84
CA ASP A 2 34.79 31.66 -24.67
C ASP A 2 33.73 31.50 -23.57
N VAL A 3 33.44 32.58 -22.84
CA VAL A 3 32.44 32.58 -21.76
C VAL A 3 31.05 32.25 -22.30
N ALA A 4 30.75 32.66 -23.55
CA ALA A 4 29.49 32.34 -24.21
C ALA A 4 29.36 30.85 -24.58
N GLU A 5 30.47 30.17 -24.83
CA GLU A 5 30.49 28.74 -25.15
C GLU A 5 30.26 27.91 -23.89
N ILE A 6 30.91 28.29 -22.78
CA ILE A 6 30.73 27.68 -21.46
C ILE A 6 29.27 27.78 -21.01
N SER A 7 28.66 28.96 -21.16
CA SER A 7 27.28 29.18 -20.74
C SER A 7 26.27 28.36 -21.56
N ARG A 8 26.47 28.24 -22.87
CA ARG A 8 25.63 27.39 -23.74
C ARG A 8 25.70 25.93 -23.33
N ILE A 9 26.90 25.41 -23.06
CA ILE A 9 27.08 24.03 -22.60
C ILE A 9 26.41 23.86 -21.23
N ALA A 10 26.68 24.75 -20.27
CA ALA A 10 26.10 24.66 -18.93
C ALA A 10 24.57 24.65 -18.95
N ILE A 11 23.96 25.54 -19.73
CA ILE A 11 22.49 25.62 -19.88
C ILE A 11 21.95 24.36 -20.54
N GLY A 12 22.57 23.88 -21.62
CA GLY A 12 22.16 22.66 -22.31
C GLY A 12 22.22 21.43 -21.39
N THR A 13 23.28 21.32 -20.59
CA THR A 13 23.45 20.22 -19.64
C THR A 13 22.42 20.28 -18.52
N LEU A 14 22.17 21.47 -17.97
CA LEU A 14 21.17 21.68 -16.92
C LEU A 14 19.76 21.34 -17.42
N LEU A 15 19.42 21.77 -18.63
CA LEU A 15 18.12 21.49 -19.25
C LEU A 15 17.96 20.00 -19.54
N GLY A 16 18.99 19.35 -20.07
CA GLY A 16 18.99 17.90 -20.29
C GLY A 16 18.82 17.11 -18.99
N LEU A 17 19.50 17.53 -17.91
CA LEU A 17 19.36 16.92 -16.60
C LEU A 17 17.95 17.10 -16.03
N ALA A 18 17.39 18.31 -16.14
CA ALA A 18 16.04 18.61 -15.66
C ALA A 18 14.98 17.80 -16.41
N ILE A 19 15.09 17.71 -17.74
CA ILE A 19 14.15 16.95 -18.58
C ILE A 19 14.24 15.45 -18.29
N SER A 20 15.45 14.89 -18.26
CA SER A 20 15.64 13.45 -18.01
C SER A 20 15.17 13.05 -16.61
N THR A 21 15.49 13.85 -15.58
CA THR A 21 15.04 13.62 -14.21
C THR A 21 13.52 13.74 -14.10
N GLY A 22 12.94 14.80 -14.69
CA GLY A 22 11.49 15.00 -14.71
C GLY A 22 10.75 13.87 -15.42
N PHE A 23 11.29 13.37 -16.54
CA PHE A 23 10.73 12.25 -17.28
C PHE A 23 10.70 10.97 -16.46
N LEU A 24 11.81 10.61 -15.80
CA LEU A 24 11.88 9.42 -14.95
C LEU A 24 10.94 9.52 -13.76
N LEU A 25 10.87 10.68 -13.10
CA LEU A 25 9.94 10.91 -12.00
C LEU A 25 8.49 10.78 -12.44
N ALA A 26 8.12 11.39 -13.58
CA ALA A 26 6.77 11.29 -14.12
C ALA A 26 6.38 9.84 -14.43
N LEU A 27 7.29 9.07 -15.04
CA LEU A 27 7.08 7.66 -15.35
C LEU A 27 6.96 6.82 -14.09
N PHE A 28 7.82 7.04 -13.10
CA PHE A 28 7.82 6.29 -11.85
C PHE A 28 6.58 6.59 -11.01
N VAL A 29 6.25 7.87 -10.83
CA VAL A 29 5.04 8.31 -10.13
C VAL A 29 3.79 7.82 -10.86
N GLY A 30 3.73 7.96 -12.19
CA GLY A 30 2.63 7.45 -12.99
C GLY A 30 2.42 5.95 -12.81
N PHE A 31 3.51 5.17 -12.88
CA PHE A 31 3.48 3.73 -12.63
C PHE A 31 3.02 3.40 -11.20
N LEU A 32 3.57 4.06 -10.18
CA LEU A 32 3.18 3.84 -8.79
C LEU A 32 1.73 4.17 -8.53
N VAL A 33 1.19 5.22 -9.16
CA VAL A 33 -0.22 5.59 -9.04
C VAL A 33 -1.09 4.51 -9.69
N ILE A 34 -0.78 4.09 -10.93
CA ILE A 34 -1.53 3.04 -11.64
C ILE A 34 -1.49 1.72 -10.86
N ALA A 35 -0.31 1.28 -10.42
CA ALA A 35 -0.13 0.06 -9.64
C ALA A 35 -0.71 0.18 -8.21
N GLY A 36 -0.68 1.37 -7.60
CA GLY A 36 -1.32 1.63 -6.32
C GLY A 36 -2.83 1.48 -6.40
N PHE A 37 -3.45 2.01 -7.46
CA PHE A 37 -4.87 1.81 -7.71
C PHE A 37 -5.24 0.34 -7.92
N THR A 38 -4.40 -0.46 -8.59
CA THR A 38 -4.67 -1.91 -8.72
C THR A 38 -4.56 -2.64 -7.39
N LYS A 39 -3.67 -2.20 -6.48
CA LYS A 39 -3.54 -2.76 -5.12
C LYS A 39 -4.72 -2.42 -4.21
N HIS A 40 -5.27 -1.22 -4.31
CA HIS A 40 -6.40 -0.75 -3.48
C HIS A 40 -7.77 -1.08 -4.07
N ARG A 41 -7.83 -1.70 -5.25
CA ARG A 41 -9.10 -2.13 -5.83
C ARG A 41 -9.78 -3.15 -4.92
N SER A 42 -10.98 -2.81 -4.46
CA SER A 42 -11.86 -3.74 -3.73
C SER A 42 -11.96 -5.04 -4.51
N ARG A 43 -11.44 -6.12 -3.93
CA ARG A 43 -11.40 -7.43 -4.58
C ARG A 43 -12.81 -7.99 -4.56
N SER A 44 -13.40 -8.17 -5.74
CA SER A 44 -14.74 -8.76 -5.84
C SER A 44 -14.68 -10.28 -5.64
N ARG A 45 -15.87 -10.89 -5.53
CA ARG A 45 -16.18 -12.31 -5.36
C ARG A 45 -15.37 -13.31 -6.22
N GLY A 46 -14.68 -12.85 -7.27
CA GLY A 46 -13.82 -13.65 -8.15
C GLY A 46 -12.32 -13.67 -7.80
N SER A 47 -11.89 -13.13 -6.65
CA SER A 47 -10.50 -13.22 -6.21
C SER A 47 -10.07 -14.66 -5.93
N ALA A 48 -8.96 -15.10 -6.53
CA ALA A 48 -8.34 -16.41 -6.23
C ALA A 48 -7.80 -16.53 -4.79
N ILE A 49 -7.60 -15.41 -4.10
CA ILE A 49 -7.12 -15.37 -2.71
C ILE A 49 -8.25 -14.82 -1.85
N VAL A 50 -8.74 -15.66 -0.94
CA VAL A 50 -9.78 -15.32 0.05
C VAL A 50 -9.10 -15.03 1.37
N ARG A 51 -9.16 -13.79 1.86
CA ARG A 51 -8.57 -13.43 3.17
C ARG A 51 -9.52 -13.68 4.33
N ASN A 52 -10.82 -13.46 4.09
CA ASN A 52 -11.85 -13.75 5.07
C ASN A 52 -13.12 -14.30 4.40
N ILE A 53 -13.99 -14.93 5.19
CA ILE A 53 -15.24 -15.53 4.71
C ILE A 53 -16.24 -14.47 4.21
N ALA A 54 -16.26 -13.28 4.83
CA ALA A 54 -17.16 -12.19 4.45
C ALA A 54 -16.91 -11.71 3.01
N GLU A 55 -15.64 -11.55 2.62
CA GLU A 55 -15.17 -11.20 1.28
C GLU A 55 -15.62 -12.24 0.25
N ARG A 56 -15.65 -13.53 0.62
CA ARG A 56 -16.17 -14.62 -0.22
C ARG A 56 -17.70 -14.59 -0.34
N LEU A 57 -18.41 -14.24 0.73
CA LEU A 57 -19.86 -14.05 0.69
C LEU A 57 -20.28 -12.75 -0.03
N GLY A 58 -19.33 -11.86 -0.34
CA GLY A 58 -19.59 -10.57 -0.98
C GLY A 58 -20.12 -9.51 -0.01
N THR A 59 -20.12 -9.81 1.29
CA THR A 59 -20.44 -8.87 2.36
C THR A 59 -19.13 -8.24 2.82
N GLY A 60 -19.01 -6.91 2.76
CA GLY A 60 -17.85 -6.23 3.35
C GLY A 60 -17.66 -6.62 4.82
N ALA A 61 -16.45 -6.47 5.36
CA ALA A 61 -16.21 -6.73 6.77
C ALA A 61 -17.00 -5.71 7.63
N THR A 62 -18.13 -6.14 8.19
CA THR A 62 -18.91 -5.34 9.15
C THR A 62 -18.32 -5.55 10.53
N TYR A 63 -17.60 -4.54 11.01
CA TYR A 63 -17.10 -4.54 12.38
C TYR A 63 -18.26 -4.30 13.36
N LEU A 64 -18.24 -5.03 14.47
CA LEU A 64 -19.18 -4.80 15.56
C LEU A 64 -18.84 -3.48 16.27
N PRO A 65 -19.85 -2.70 16.71
CA PRO A 65 -19.61 -1.50 17.51
C PRO A 65 -18.95 -1.87 18.86
N PRO A 66 -18.20 -0.96 19.50
CA PRO A 66 -17.53 -1.22 20.78
C PRO A 66 -18.47 -1.66 21.91
N SER A 67 -19.74 -1.25 21.82
CA SER A 67 -20.84 -1.58 22.73
C SER A 67 -21.58 -2.87 22.36
N ALA A 68 -21.20 -3.55 21.27
CA ALA A 68 -21.82 -4.80 20.90
C ALA A 68 -21.67 -5.82 22.04
N PRO A 69 -22.73 -6.58 22.37
CA PRO A 69 -22.66 -7.62 23.38
C PRO A 69 -21.54 -8.58 23.01
N ARG A 70 -20.50 -8.63 23.84
CA ARG A 70 -19.46 -9.64 23.73
C ARG A 70 -20.07 -10.93 24.26
N GLY A 71 -19.95 -12.01 23.49
CA GLY A 71 -20.37 -13.33 23.95
C GLY A 71 -19.59 -13.73 25.22
N PRO A 72 -19.95 -14.87 25.86
CA PRO A 72 -19.21 -15.37 27.02
C PRO A 72 -17.75 -15.72 26.68
N ALA A 73 -17.45 -15.88 25.40
CA ALA A 73 -16.10 -16.11 24.90
C ALA A 73 -15.34 -14.78 24.76
N ASP A 74 -14.44 -14.51 25.70
CA ASP A 74 -13.41 -13.50 25.53
C ASP A 74 -12.28 -14.06 24.66
N GLN A 75 -12.25 -13.65 23.39
CA GLN A 75 -11.25 -14.11 22.41
C GLN A 75 -9.82 -13.68 22.76
N LEU A 76 -9.65 -12.71 23.67
CA LEU A 76 -8.32 -12.28 24.15
C LEU A 76 -7.87 -13.06 25.39
N ARG A 77 -8.73 -13.88 25.99
CA ARG A 77 -8.46 -14.74 27.15
C ARG A 77 -8.78 -16.21 26.88
N THR A 78 -8.64 -16.64 25.64
CA THR A 78 -8.71 -18.06 25.32
C THR A 78 -7.52 -18.80 25.95
N PRO A 79 -7.74 -19.99 26.54
CA PRO A 79 -6.68 -20.73 27.22
C PRO A 79 -5.49 -21.01 26.29
N GLU A 80 -5.74 -21.23 25.00
CA GLU A 80 -4.71 -21.45 23.99
C GLU A 80 -3.79 -20.23 23.80
N LEU A 81 -4.35 -19.01 23.90
CA LEU A 81 -3.62 -17.74 23.77
C LEU A 81 -2.79 -17.45 25.02
N VAL A 82 -3.33 -17.77 26.19
CA VAL A 82 -2.64 -17.63 27.49
C VAL A 82 -1.45 -18.58 27.53
N GLU A 83 -1.65 -19.85 27.19
CA GLU A 83 -0.58 -20.85 27.13
C GLU A 83 0.51 -20.51 26.10
N GLN A 84 0.16 -19.89 24.95
CA GLN A 84 1.15 -19.41 23.99
C GLN A 84 1.96 -18.21 24.50
N SER A 85 1.29 -17.30 25.21
CA SER A 85 1.92 -16.12 25.80
C SER A 85 2.88 -16.50 26.94
N ASP A 86 2.54 -17.55 27.69
CA ASP A 86 3.39 -18.14 28.73
C ASP A 86 4.57 -18.93 28.14
N ARG A 87 4.40 -19.56 26.98
CA ARG A 87 5.49 -20.27 26.27
C ARG A 87 6.51 -19.35 25.59
N ASN A 88 6.12 -18.11 25.29
CA ASN A 88 6.94 -17.14 24.57
C ASN A 88 7.60 -16.07 25.47
N GLN A 89 7.39 -16.16 26.79
CA GLN A 89 8.12 -15.40 27.82
C GLN A 89 9.29 -16.21 28.36
#